data_AF-A0A0U5GQE7-F1
#
_entry.id   AF-A0A0U5GQE7-F1
#
_cell.length_a   1.000
_cell.length_b   1.000
_cell.length_c   1.000
_cell.angle_alpha   90.00
_cell.angle_beta   90.00
_cell.angle_gamma   90.00
#
_symmetry.space_group_name_H-M   'P 1'
#
loop_
_entity.id
_entity.type
_entity.pdbx_description
1 polymer ?
#
loop_
_entity_poly.entity_id
_entity_poly.type
_entity_poly.pdbx_seq_one_letter_code
_entity_poly.pdbx_strand_id
1 'polypeptide(L)'
;MNTRRHILQEDLQGLAELHALSILHNENVFQERLIDLVGTFAPENASQPLETWGHLDPDLRDLIGGMTRLDPRQRITAKEALHHRWIVRSYTTYLSAVSERQVS
;
A
#
# COMPACT_ATOMS: atom_id res chain seq x y z
N MET A 1 0.75 -25.92 23.90
CA MET A 1 1.69 -25.24 22.97
C MET A 1 1.73 -25.92 21.59
N ASN A 2 0.58 -26.39 21.05
CA ASN A 2 0.52 -27.17 19.81
C ASN A 2 -0.40 -26.56 18.73
N THR A 3 -1.31 -25.65 19.10
CA THR A 3 -2.30 -25.08 18.17
C THR A 3 -1.68 -24.11 17.15
N ARG A 4 -0.73 -23.27 17.57
CA ARG A 4 -0.07 -22.31 16.65
C ARG A 4 0.82 -22.98 15.61
N ARG A 5 1.47 -24.10 15.95
CA ARG A 5 2.25 -24.87 14.96
C ARG A 5 1.33 -25.53 13.94
N HIS A 6 0.18 -26.06 14.37
CA HIS A 6 -0.73 -26.74 13.47
C HIS A 6 -1.36 -25.78 12.46
N ILE A 7 -1.81 -24.61 12.92
CA ILE A 7 -2.35 -23.55 12.05
C ILE A 7 -1.32 -23.11 11.00
N LEU A 8 -0.08 -22.84 11.42
CA LEU A 8 0.98 -22.47 10.47
C LEU A 8 1.31 -23.59 9.48
N GLN A 9 1.17 -24.85 9.87
CA GLN A 9 1.46 -25.98 9.01
C GLN A 9 0.35 -26.22 7.99
N GLU A 10 -0.92 -26.04 8.36
CA GLU A 10 -2.07 -26.05 7.44
C GLU A 10 -2.00 -24.88 6.44
N ASP A 11 -1.69 -23.67 6.93
CA ASP A 11 -1.56 -22.48 6.08
C ASP A 11 -0.43 -22.62 5.04
N LEU A 12 0.72 -23.18 5.46
CA LEU A 12 1.84 -23.44 4.57
C LEU A 12 1.56 -24.58 3.57
N GLN A 13 0.75 -25.57 3.96
CA GLN A 13 0.29 -26.64 3.07
C GLN A 13 -0.57 -26.06 1.93
N GLY A 14 -1.50 -25.15 2.25
CA GLY A 14 -2.32 -24.47 1.24
C GLY A 14 -1.49 -23.65 0.26
N LEU A 15 -0.42 -22.99 0.72
CA LEU A 15 0.50 -22.27 -0.16
C LEU A 15 1.31 -23.21 -1.08
N ALA A 16 1.69 -24.39 -0.59
CA ALA A 16 2.36 -25.41 -1.40
C ALA A 16 1.43 -26.00 -2.47
N GLU A 17 0.15 -26.17 -2.18
CA GLU A 17 -0.86 -26.61 -3.15
C GLU A 17 -1.09 -25.54 -4.23
N LEU A 18 -1.18 -24.26 -3.85
CA LEU A 18 -1.27 -23.14 -4.80
C LEU A 18 -0.02 -23.02 -5.69
N HIS A 19 1.16 -23.33 -5.15
CA HIS A 19 2.39 -23.44 -5.93
C HIS A 19 2.34 -24.61 -6.91
N ALA A 20 1.89 -25.79 -6.48
CA ALA A 20 1.79 -26.98 -7.31
C ALA A 20 0.79 -26.81 -8.47
N LEU A 21 -0.29 -26.06 -8.23
CA LEU A 21 -1.25 -25.65 -9.26
C LEU A 21 -0.73 -24.57 -10.21
N SER A 22 0.54 -24.14 -10.05
CA SER A 22 1.14 -23.03 -10.80
C SER A 22 0.36 -21.72 -10.73
N ILE A 23 -0.56 -21.58 -9.76
CA ILE A 23 -1.31 -20.35 -9.53
C ILE A 23 -0.36 -19.25 -9.04
N LEU A 24 0.62 -19.64 -8.22
CA LEU A 24 1.68 -18.74 -7.74
C LEU A 24 2.82 -18.52 -8.76
N HIS A 25 2.94 -19.39 -9.78
CA HIS A 25 4.01 -19.36 -10.78
C HIS A 25 3.50 -19.12 -12.19
N ASN A 26 2.33 -18.51 -12.31
CA ASN A 26 1.77 -18.25 -13.61
C ASN A 26 2.63 -17.19 -14.30
N GLU A 27 3.12 -17.50 -15.50
CA GLU A 27 3.39 -16.48 -16.52
C GLU A 27 2.21 -15.50 -16.45
N ASN A 28 2.49 -14.30 -15.96
CA ASN A 28 1.57 -13.57 -15.12
C ASN A 28 0.30 -13.21 -15.90
N VAL A 29 -0.82 -13.95 -15.72
CA VAL A 29 -2.11 -13.62 -16.37
C VAL A 29 -2.59 -12.21 -15.98
N PHE A 30 -2.11 -11.67 -14.85
CA PHE A 30 -2.33 -10.26 -14.52
C PHE A 30 -1.46 -9.31 -15.34
N GLN A 31 -0.29 -9.73 -15.83
CA GLN A 31 0.60 -8.91 -16.66
C GLN A 31 -0.04 -8.59 -18.01
N GLU A 32 -0.61 -9.57 -18.71
CA GLU A 32 -1.34 -9.30 -19.97
C GLU A 32 -2.52 -8.35 -19.72
N ARG A 33 -3.31 -8.61 -18.67
CA ARG A 33 -4.42 -7.72 -18.28
C ARG A 33 -3.97 -6.32 -17.84
N LEU A 34 -2.81 -6.20 -17.19
CA LEU A 34 -2.21 -4.93 -16.81
C LEU A 34 -1.70 -4.19 -18.05
N ILE A 35 -1.10 -4.87 -19.01
CA ILE A 35 -0.66 -4.27 -20.28
C ILE A 35 -1.88 -3.78 -21.07
N ASP A 36 -2.94 -4.59 -21.16
CA ASP A 36 -4.20 -4.17 -21.81
C ASP A 36 -4.82 -2.97 -21.09
N LEU A 37 -4.90 -3.01 -19.76
CA LEU A 37 -5.38 -1.89 -18.95
C LEU A 37 -4.53 -0.63 -19.16
N VAL A 38 -3.20 -0.76 -19.15
CA VAL A 38 -2.29 0.36 -19.40
C VAL A 38 -2.48 0.91 -20.82
N GLY A 39 -2.74 0.05 -21.80
CA GLY A 39 -3.08 0.44 -23.17
C GLY A 39 -4.39 1.21 -23.29
N THR A 40 -5.32 1.07 -22.33
CA THR A 40 -6.55 1.88 -22.29
C THR A 40 -6.35 3.31 -21.77
N PHE A 41 -5.19 3.62 -21.16
CA PHE A 41 -4.85 4.98 -20.77
C PHE A 41 -4.45 5.78 -22.01
N ALA A 42 -5.44 6.31 -22.73
CA ALA A 42 -5.20 7.27 -23.81
C ALA A 42 -4.41 8.48 -23.27
N PRO A 43 -3.53 9.14 -24.06
CA PRO A 43 -2.75 10.28 -23.58
C PRO A 43 -3.61 11.43 -23.03
N GLU A 44 -4.84 11.59 -23.53
CA GLU A 44 -5.85 12.50 -22.97
C GLU A 44 -6.43 12.09 -21.59
N ASN A 45 -6.34 10.81 -21.22
CA ASN A 45 -6.87 10.23 -19.96
C ASN A 45 -5.77 9.56 -19.11
N ALA A 46 -4.50 9.74 -19.46
CA ALA A 46 -3.39 9.19 -18.70
C ALA A 46 -3.44 9.80 -17.30
N SER A 47 -3.55 8.94 -16.29
CA SER A 47 -3.52 9.37 -14.90
C SER A 47 -2.19 10.09 -14.68
N GLN A 48 -2.28 11.37 -14.34
CA GLN A 48 -1.11 12.18 -14.04
C GLN A 48 -0.27 11.49 -12.97
N PRO A 49 1.07 11.47 -13.08
CA PRO A 49 1.93 10.96 -12.00
C PRO A 49 1.56 11.63 -10.68
N LEU A 50 1.60 10.90 -9.55
CA LEU A 50 1.23 11.43 -8.24
C LEU A 50 2.01 12.72 -7.92
N GLU A 51 3.25 12.83 -8.42
CA GLU A 51 4.12 14.00 -8.36
C GLU A 51 3.47 15.27 -8.91
N THR A 52 2.62 15.14 -9.93
CA THR A 52 1.99 16.27 -10.64
C THR A 52 0.63 16.69 -10.07
N TRP A 53 0.11 15.97 -9.07
CA TRP A 53 -1.19 16.29 -8.46
C TRP A 53 -1.06 17.50 -7.53
N GLY A 54 -1.26 18.71 -8.05
CA GLY A 54 -1.11 19.96 -7.29
C GLY A 54 -2.11 20.18 -6.16
N HIS A 55 -3.18 19.38 -6.08
CA HIS A 55 -4.19 19.44 -5.03
C HIS A 55 -3.85 18.56 -3.80
N LEU A 56 -2.85 17.69 -3.90
CA LEU A 56 -2.41 16.86 -2.79
C LEU A 56 -1.46 17.65 -1.89
N ASP A 57 -1.63 17.47 -0.57
CA ASP A 57 -0.70 18.00 0.43
C ASP A 57 0.73 17.47 0.15
N PRO A 58 1.77 18.33 0.13
CA PRO A 58 3.13 17.91 -0.18
C PRO A 58 3.66 16.79 0.72
N ASP A 59 3.30 16.79 2.01
CA ASP A 59 3.71 15.74 2.96
C ASP A 59 2.91 14.45 2.72
N LEU A 60 1.65 14.54 2.30
CA LEU A 60 0.87 13.35 1.94
C LEU A 60 1.45 12.67 0.70
N ARG A 61 1.84 13.48 -0.29
CA ARG A 61 2.45 12.99 -1.52
C ARG A 61 3.80 12.31 -1.26
N ASP A 62 4.62 12.88 -0.37
CA ASP A 62 5.89 12.29 0.06
C ASP A 62 5.69 10.93 0.75
N LEU A 63 4.69 10.85 1.65
CA LEU A 63 4.32 9.61 2.34
C LEU A 63 3.88 8.52 1.36
N ILE A 64 2.90 8.83 0.50
CA ILE A 64 2.37 7.86 -0.47
C ILE A 64 3.48 7.42 -1.41
N GLY A 65 4.28 8.35 -1.93
CA GLY A 65 5.41 8.05 -2.80
C GLY A 65 6.41 7.08 -2.15
N GLY A 66 6.72 7.25 -0.87
CA GLY A 66 7.56 6.32 -0.11
C GLY A 66 6.95 4.92 0.04
N MET A 67 5.62 4.84 0.23
CA MET A 67 4.89 3.57 0.39
C MET A 67 4.71 2.82 -0.93
N THR A 68 4.61 3.52 -2.05
CA THR A 68 4.34 2.95 -3.38
C THR A 68 5.58 2.75 -4.24
N ARG A 69 6.79 2.80 -3.66
CA ARG A 69 8.03 2.49 -4.40
C ARG A 69 7.98 1.06 -4.95
N LEU A 70 8.20 0.95 -6.26
CA LEU A 70 8.18 -0.31 -6.99
C LEU A 70 9.30 -1.25 -6.53
N ASP A 71 10.52 -0.71 -6.35
CA ASP A 71 11.62 -1.44 -5.71
C ASP A 71 11.32 -1.62 -4.21
N PRO A 72 11.11 -2.87 -3.73
CA PRO A 72 10.79 -3.13 -2.32
C PRO A 72 11.90 -2.67 -1.37
N ARG A 73 13.17 -2.63 -1.82
CA ARG A 73 14.31 -2.20 -0.99
C ARG A 73 14.30 -0.70 -0.72
N GLN A 74 13.61 0.06 -1.56
CA GLN A 74 13.51 1.51 -1.42
C GLN A 74 12.22 1.91 -0.72
N ARG A 75 11.24 1.00 -0.60
CA ARG A 75 9.94 1.25 0.04
C ARG A 75 10.10 1.45 1.54
N ILE A 76 9.43 2.49 2.06
CA ILE A 76 9.43 2.74 3.50
C ILE A 76 8.64 1.65 4.23
N THR A 77 9.07 1.33 5.44
CA THR A 77 8.37 0.39 6.31
C THR A 77 7.14 1.04 6.94
N ALA A 78 6.19 0.22 7.42
CA ALA A 78 5.04 0.71 8.18
C ALA A 78 5.45 1.51 9.42
N LYS A 79 6.56 1.12 10.07
CA LYS A 79 7.12 1.85 11.20
C LYS A 79 7.60 3.25 10.78
N GLU A 80 8.30 3.38 9.67
CA GLU A 80 8.76 4.67 9.17
C GLU A 80 7.60 5.56 8.72
N ALA A 81 6.60 4.98 8.04
CA ALA A 81 5.38 5.68 7.64
C ALA A 81 4.64 6.30 8.83
N LEU A 82 4.53 5.58 9.96
CA LEU A 82 3.88 6.07 11.18
C LEU A 82 4.57 7.31 11.78
N HIS A 83 5.88 7.47 11.58
CA HIS A 83 6.63 8.65 12.03
C HIS A 83 6.64 9.79 11.00
N HIS A 84 5.96 9.63 9.87
CA HIS A 84 5.93 10.63 8.82
C HIS A 84 5.19 11.90 9.27
N ARG A 85 5.68 13.08 8.83
CA ARG A 85 5.13 14.39 9.21
C ARG A 85 3.64 14.50 8.98
N TRP A 86 3.14 13.98 7.86
CA TRP A 86 1.71 13.99 7.54
C TRP A 86 0.88 13.22 8.57
N ILE A 87 1.32 12.01 8.96
CA ILE A 87 0.64 11.19 9.95
C ILE A 87 0.68 11.87 11.33
N VAL A 88 1.87 12.28 11.78
CA VAL A 88 2.04 12.92 13.10
C VAL A 88 1.21 14.21 13.20
N ARG A 89 1.27 15.07 12.17
CA ARG A 89 0.46 16.31 12.11
C ARG A 89 -1.02 16.00 12.23
N SER A 90 -1.52 15.01 11.49
CA SER A 90 -2.94 14.64 11.51
C SER A 90 -3.42 14.19 12.89
N TYR A 91 -2.60 13.42 13.63
CA TYR A 91 -2.91 13.01 15.00
C TYR A 91 -2.92 14.19 15.97
N THR A 92 -1.93 15.07 15.91
CA THR A 92 -1.88 16.25 16.80
C THR A 92 -3.06 17.19 16.56
N THR A 93 -3.42 17.43 15.30
CA THR A 93 -4.59 18.24 14.95
C THR A 93 -5.89 17.60 15.45
N TYR A 94 -6.07 16.29 15.26
CA TYR A 94 -7.25 15.56 15.74
C TYR A 94 -7.40 15.64 17.27
N LEU A 95 -6.34 15.38 18.02
CA LEU A 95 -6.38 15.38 19.49
C LEU A 95 -6.67 16.78 20.06
N SER A 96 -6.13 17.84 19.42
CA SER A 96 -6.40 19.22 19.83
C SER A 96 -7.86 19.61 19.60
N ALA A 97 -8.41 19.27 18.42
CA ALA A 97 -9.80 19.54 18.08
C ALA A 97 -10.81 18.75 18.95
N VAL A 98 -10.45 17.53 19.37
CA VAL A 98 -11.26 16.73 20.29
C VAL A 98 -11.22 17.31 21.71
N SER A 99 -10.05 17.78 22.16
CA SER A 99 -9.91 18.43 23.47
C SER A 99 -10.73 19.72 23.59
N GLU A 100 -10.78 20.53 22.54
CA GLU A 100 -11.56 21.79 22.53
C GLU A 100 -13.08 21.55 22.57
N ARG A 101 -13.57 20.46 21.98
CA ARG A 101 -15.00 20.09 21.99
C ARG A 101 -15.51 19.55 23.32
N GLN A 102 -14.65 19.32 24.30
CA GLN A 102 -15.04 18.82 25.63
C GLN A 102 -15.03 19.91 26.71
N VAL A 103 -14.75 21.16 26.33
CA VAL A 103 -14.68 22.33 27.24
C VAL A 103 -15.74 23.39 26.89
N SER A 104 -16.77 23.05 26.13
CA SER A 104 -17.97 23.90 25.90
C SER A 104 -19.23 23.24 26.41
#